data_AF-A0A7W0HFU3-F1
#
_entry.id   AF-A0A7W0HFU3-F1
#
_cell.length_a   1.000
_cell.length_b   1.000
_cell.length_c   1.000
_cell.angle_alpha   90.00
_cell.angle_beta   90.00
_cell.angle_gamma   90.00
#
_symmetry.space_group_name_H-M   'P 1'
#
loop_
_entity.id
_entity.type
_entity.pdbx_description
1 polymer ?
#
loop_
_entity_poly.entity_id
_entity_poly.type
_entity_poly.pdbx_seq_one_letter_code
_entity_poly.pdbx_strand_id
1 'polypeptide(L)'
;MTVELDIWVRGTPDARTHRVELAPASAGEWRESDVHRLMSEMLLALNRETNPDAEPPPVAMRGFSWIVSPYESGVVVHVEMQIGTVSAGPLAIDEARLTALISRVMKNDEPAASVH
;
A
#
# COMPACT_ATOMS: atom_id res chain seq x y z
N MET A 1 -2.92 11.76 9.80
CA MET A 1 -2.21 10.76 10.63
C MET A 1 -0.94 10.36 9.90
N THR A 2 0.13 10.11 10.64
CA THR A 2 1.37 9.59 10.04
C THR A 2 1.33 8.06 10.11
N VAL A 3 1.56 7.40 8.98
CA VAL A 3 1.71 5.94 8.90
C VAL A 3 3.16 5.61 8.58
N GLU A 4 3.69 4.61 9.26
CA GLU A 4 5.02 4.07 8.98
C GLU A 4 4.93 3.02 7.87
N LEU A 5 5.83 3.14 6.90
CA LEU A 5 6.03 2.21 5.80
C LEU A 5 7.38 1.52 5.98
N ASP A 6 7.37 0.23 6.31
CA ASP A 6 8.59 -0.57 6.37
C ASP A 6 8.84 -1.22 5.02
N ILE A 7 9.95 -0.86 4.39
CA ILE A 7 10.31 -1.25 3.04
C ILE A 7 11.53 -2.15 3.08
N TRP A 8 11.41 -3.34 2.51
CA TRP A 8 12.54 -4.23 2.31
C TRP A 8 12.75 -4.48 0.82
N VAL A 9 13.94 -4.18 0.33
CA VAL A 9 14.32 -4.44 -1.07
C VAL A 9 15.06 -5.77 -1.14
N ARG A 10 14.69 -6.61 -2.10
CA ARG A 10 15.36 -7.90 -2.31
C ARG A 10 16.85 -7.69 -2.56
N GLY A 11 17.66 -8.45 -1.82
CA GLY A 11 19.13 -8.36 -1.90
C GLY A 11 19.75 -7.33 -0.96
N THR A 12 18.95 -6.63 -0.16
CA THR A 12 19.42 -5.75 0.92
C THR A 12 19.31 -6.45 2.28
N PRO A 13 20.21 -6.16 3.23
CA PRO A 13 20.21 -6.81 4.54
C PRO A 13 19.12 -6.29 5.48
N ASP A 14 18.67 -5.04 5.29
CA ASP A 14 17.85 -4.32 6.26
C ASP A 14 16.61 -3.70 5.61
N ALA A 15 15.54 -3.55 6.38
CA ALA A 15 14.37 -2.76 6.00
C ALA A 15 14.59 -1.27 6.33
N ARG A 16 13.98 -0.39 5.54
CA ARG A 16 13.96 1.06 5.75
C ARG A 16 12.55 1.55 6.05
N THR A 17 12.41 2.31 7.13
CA THR A 17 11.14 2.90 7.55
C THR A 17 10.96 4.30 6.96
N HIS A 18 9.84 4.51 6.28
CA HIS A 18 9.40 5.80 5.77
C HIS A 18 8.14 6.26 6.47
N ARG A 19 7.91 7.57 6.54
CA ARG A 19 6.70 8.13 7.13
C ARG A 19 5.89 8.84 6.06
N VAL A 20 4.61 8.51 5.98
CA VAL A 20 3.67 9.13 5.04
C VAL A 20 2.49 9.73 5.78
N GLU A 21 2.09 10.92 5.37
CA GLU A 21 0.90 11.58 5.89
C GLU A 21 -0.35 11.09 5.14
N LEU A 22 -1.24 10.41 5.86
CA LEU A 22 -2.53 9.92 5.38
C LEU A 22 -3.70 10.61 6.10
N ALA A 23 -4.82 10.75 5.41
CA ALA A 23 -5.91 11.63 5.83
C ALA A 23 -6.90 11.06 6.89
N PRO A 24 -7.24 9.75 6.95
CA PRO A 24 -8.25 9.31 7.92
C PRO A 24 -7.65 9.17 9.33
N ALA A 25 -8.28 9.80 10.32
CA ALA A 25 -7.83 9.77 11.72
C ALA A 25 -8.41 8.60 12.51
N SER A 26 -9.45 7.93 11.99
CA SER A 26 -10.18 6.86 12.69
C SER A 26 -10.74 5.79 11.75
N ALA A 27 -11.08 4.61 12.31
CA ALA A 27 -11.61 3.46 11.57
C ALA A 27 -12.86 3.76 10.73
N GLY A 28 -13.71 4.68 11.19
CA GLY A 28 -14.91 5.09 10.48
C GLY A 28 -14.63 5.84 9.17
N GLU A 29 -13.49 6.51 9.07
CA GLU A 29 -13.21 7.51 8.04
C GLU A 29 -12.57 6.95 6.78
N TRP A 30 -12.03 5.74 6.82
CA TRP A 30 -11.38 5.11 5.67
C TRP A 30 -12.33 4.92 4.49
N ARG A 31 -11.96 5.50 3.35
CA ARG A 31 -12.62 5.37 2.04
C ARG A 31 -11.70 4.72 1.03
N GLU A 32 -12.27 4.34 -0.12
CA GLU A 32 -11.51 3.78 -1.25
C GLU A 32 -10.40 4.73 -1.72
N SER A 33 -10.63 6.04 -1.72
CA SER A 33 -9.62 7.04 -2.08
C SER A 33 -8.42 7.04 -1.13
N ASP A 34 -8.65 6.82 0.17
CA ASP A 34 -7.57 6.77 1.16
C ASP A 34 -6.75 5.49 1.01
N VAL A 35 -7.43 4.36 0.76
CA VAL A 35 -6.78 3.08 0.51
C VAL A 35 -5.99 3.11 -0.81
N HIS A 36 -6.57 3.67 -1.87
CA HIS A 36 -5.84 3.87 -3.13
C HIS A 36 -4.59 4.71 -2.90
N ARG A 37 -4.70 5.84 -2.18
CA ARG A 37 -3.54 6.67 -1.85
C ARG A 37 -2.49 5.91 -1.04
N LEU A 38 -2.88 5.17 0.00
CA LEU A 38 -1.97 4.35 0.80
C LEU A 38 -1.21 3.35 -0.08
N MET A 39 -1.92 2.59 -0.91
CA MET A 39 -1.30 1.59 -1.78
C MET A 39 -0.37 2.23 -2.81
N SER A 40 -0.76 3.37 -3.38
CA SER A 40 0.12 4.14 -4.27
C SER A 40 1.41 4.57 -3.58
N GLU A 41 1.32 5.10 -2.35
CA GLU A 41 2.51 5.49 -1.59
C GLU A 41 3.41 4.29 -1.29
N MET A 42 2.86 3.12 -0.95
CA MET A 42 3.65 1.90 -0.73
C MET A 42 4.41 1.49 -2.00
N LEU A 43 3.75 1.45 -3.16
CA LEU A 43 4.37 1.08 -4.44
C LEU A 43 5.44 2.10 -4.86
N LEU A 44 5.15 3.39 -4.71
CA LEU A 44 6.10 4.46 -5.01
C LEU A 44 7.29 4.45 -4.07
N ALA A 45 7.09 4.15 -2.79
CA ALA A 45 8.17 4.04 -1.83
C ALA A 45 9.12 2.90 -2.21
N LEU A 46 8.60 1.72 -2.57
CA LEU A 46 9.43 0.61 -3.07
C LEU A 46 10.18 0.97 -4.37
N ASN A 47 9.53 1.72 -5.26
CA ASN A 47 10.17 2.18 -6.50
C ASN A 47 11.31 3.17 -6.21
N ARG A 48 11.13 4.14 -5.31
CA ARG A 48 12.18 5.10 -4.94
C ARG A 48 13.39 4.40 -4.32
N GLU A 49 13.14 3.34 -3.55
CA GLU A 49 14.20 2.54 -2.93
C GLU A 49 15.06 1.79 -3.95
N THR A 50 14.48 1.40 -5.09
CA THR A 50 15.19 0.72 -6.17
C THR A 50 15.71 1.67 -7.26
N ASN A 51 15.12 2.86 -7.38
CA ASN A 51 15.43 3.89 -8.37
C ASN A 51 15.38 5.30 -7.74
N PRO A 52 16.35 5.70 -6.90
CA PRO A 52 16.27 6.91 -6.08
C PRO A 52 16.27 8.22 -6.89
N ASP A 53 16.95 8.24 -8.04
CA ASP A 53 17.10 9.44 -8.88
C ASP A 53 16.10 9.51 -10.04
N ALA A 54 15.23 8.51 -10.17
CA ALA A 54 14.28 8.42 -11.27
C ALA A 54 12.98 9.19 -10.98
N GLU A 55 12.37 9.72 -12.03
CA GLU A 55 11.02 10.26 -11.92
C GLU A 55 10.02 9.15 -11.56
N PRO A 56 9.10 9.36 -10.61
CA PRO A 56 8.14 8.35 -10.21
C PRO A 56 7.30 7.86 -11.39
N PRO A 57 7.17 6.54 -11.62
CA PRO A 57 6.34 6.03 -12.68
C PRO A 57 4.85 6.27 -12.36
N PRO A 58 3.97 6.28 -13.38
CA PRO A 58 2.54 6.14 -13.16
C PRO A 58 2.26 4.89 -12.32
N VAL A 59 1.43 5.04 -11.29
CA VAL A 59 1.03 3.92 -10.43
C VAL A 59 -0.11 3.16 -11.10
N ALA A 60 -0.01 1.83 -11.10
CA ALA A 60 -1.11 0.93 -11.45
C ALA A 60 -1.31 -0.07 -10.30
N MET A 61 -2.56 -0.34 -9.93
CA MET A 61 -2.94 -1.31 -8.90
C MET A 61 -2.88 -2.73 -9.46
N ARG A 62 -1.67 -3.18 -9.86
CA ARG A 62 -1.43 -4.53 -10.40
C ARG A 62 0.03 -4.96 -10.24
N GLY A 63 0.29 -6.25 -10.40
CA GLY A 63 1.65 -6.79 -10.41
C GLY A 63 2.26 -6.98 -9.02
N PHE A 64 1.41 -7.06 -7.99
CA PHE A 64 1.78 -7.34 -6.61
C PHE A 64 0.75 -8.26 -5.95
N SER A 65 1.16 -8.97 -4.90
CA SER A 65 0.26 -9.61 -3.94
C SER A 65 0.11 -8.72 -2.71
N TRP A 66 -1.00 -8.86 -1.99
CA TRP A 66 -1.22 -8.14 -0.75
C TRP A 66 -1.93 -9.02 0.27
N ILE A 67 -1.68 -8.75 1.55
CA ILE A 67 -2.36 -9.37 2.68
C ILE A 67 -2.59 -8.32 3.77
N VAL A 68 -3.76 -8.37 4.41
CA VAL A 68 -4.04 -7.60 5.63
C VAL A 68 -3.98 -8.57 6.79
N SER A 69 -3.21 -8.21 7.82
CA SER A 69 -3.03 -9.03 9.02
C SER A 69 -3.41 -8.22 10.26
N PRO A 70 -4.04 -8.83 11.28
CA PRO A 70 -4.27 -8.16 12.55
C PRO A 70 -2.93 -7.86 13.24
N TYR A 71 -2.82 -6.70 13.86
CA TYR A 71 -1.60 -6.29 14.56
C TYR A 71 -1.91 -5.33 15.72
N GLU A 72 -1.56 -5.75 16.95
CA GLU A 72 -1.77 -4.98 18.19
C GLU A 72 -3.14 -4.28 18.23
N SER A 73 -3.18 -2.94 18.08
CA SER A 73 -4.39 -2.10 18.13
C SER A 73 -4.96 -1.73 16.75
N GLY A 74 -4.66 -2.50 15.71
CA GLY A 74 -5.10 -2.24 14.34
C GLY A 74 -4.76 -3.37 13.38
N VAL A 75 -4.44 -3.01 12.14
CA VAL A 75 -4.03 -3.96 11.11
C VAL A 75 -2.80 -3.48 10.35
N VAL A 76 -1.99 -4.41 9.87
CA VAL A 76 -0.91 -4.11 8.93
C VAL A 76 -1.30 -4.64 7.56
N VAL A 77 -1.07 -3.84 6.52
CA VAL A 77 -1.13 -4.31 5.13
C VAL A 77 0.29 -4.54 4.63
N HIS A 78 0.53 -5.72 4.06
CA HIS A 78 1.76 -6.06 3.37
C HIS A 78 1.49 -6.11 1.86
N VAL A 79 2.35 -5.48 1.08
CA VAL A 79 2.42 -5.56 -0.38
C VAL A 79 3.72 -6.23 -0.75
N GLU A 80 3.64 -7.24 -1.61
CA GLU A 80 4.79 -8.00 -2.09
C GLU A 80 4.91 -7.93 -3.61
N MET A 81 6.13 -7.63 -4.06
CA MET A 81 6.54 -7.62 -5.45
C MET A 81 7.80 -8.46 -5.63
N GLN A 82 8.14 -8.77 -6.88
CA GLN A 82 9.40 -9.49 -7.17
C GLN A 82 10.63 -8.75 -6.62
N ILE A 83 10.60 -7.41 -6.61
CA ILE A 83 11.72 -6.56 -6.19
C ILE A 83 11.83 -6.36 -4.66
N GLY A 84 10.80 -6.70 -3.89
CA GLY A 84 10.77 -6.46 -2.45
C GLY A 84 9.37 -6.40 -1.87
N THR A 85 9.28 -5.99 -0.61
CA THR A 85 8.05 -5.89 0.17
C THR A 85 7.91 -4.53 0.83
N VAL A 86 6.67 -4.08 1.01
CA VAL A 86 6.34 -2.90 1.80
C VAL A 86 5.22 -3.24 2.75
N SER A 87 5.38 -2.83 4.01
CA SER A 87 4.38 -3.03 5.07
C SER A 87 3.91 -1.67 5.57
N ALA A 88 2.61 -1.51 5.82
CA ALA A 88 2.06 -0.27 6.37
C ALA A 88 1.14 -0.57 7.55
N GLY A 89 1.39 0.07 8.68
CA GLY A 89 0.55 -0.02 9.86
C GLY A 89 1.32 0.09 11.18
N PRO A 90 0.64 -0.10 12.32
CA PRO A 90 -0.78 -0.45 12.43
C PRO A 90 -1.73 0.66 11.95
N LEU A 91 -2.73 0.27 11.18
CA LEU A 91 -3.81 1.12 10.70
C LEU A 91 -5.04 0.94 11.60
N ALA A 92 -5.63 2.06 12.03
CA ALA A 92 -6.87 2.04 12.79
C ALA A 92 -8.06 1.74 11.88
N ILE A 93 -8.23 0.48 11.46
CA ILE A 93 -9.34 -0.08 10.68
C ILE A 93 -9.37 -1.60 10.92
N ASP A 94 -10.54 -2.24 10.85
CA ASP A 94 -10.63 -3.69 10.96
C ASP A 94 -10.17 -4.41 9.68
N GLU A 95 -9.67 -5.64 9.83
CA GLU A 95 -9.09 -6.46 8.76
C GLU A 95 -10.07 -6.70 7.61
N ALA A 96 -11.30 -7.06 7.95
CA ALA A 96 -12.33 -7.37 6.96
C ALA A 96 -12.69 -6.13 6.13
N ARG A 97 -12.83 -4.97 6.78
CA ARG A 97 -13.12 -3.70 6.10
C ARG A 97 -11.97 -3.26 5.21
N LEU A 98 -10.71 -3.33 5.69
CA LEU A 98 -9.57 -2.95 4.87
C LEU A 98 -9.42 -3.88 3.65
N THR A 99 -9.56 -5.18 3.86
CA THR A 99 -9.58 -6.20 2.78
C THR A 99 -10.65 -5.88 1.74
N ALA A 100 -11.86 -5.53 2.17
CA ALA A 100 -12.96 -5.16 1.28
C ALA A 100 -12.72 -3.84 0.53
N LEU A 101 -12.05 -2.85 1.13
CA LEU A 101 -11.70 -1.60 0.47
C LEU A 101 -10.57 -1.82 -0.56
N ILE A 102 -9.52 -2.54 -0.20
CA ILE A 102 -8.43 -2.87 -1.13
C ILE A 102 -8.99 -3.64 -2.33
N SER A 103 -9.85 -4.64 -2.10
CA SER A 103 -10.46 -5.41 -3.18
C SER A 103 -11.26 -4.54 -4.16
N ARG A 104 -11.95 -3.50 -3.67
CA ARG A 104 -12.67 -2.53 -4.50
C ARG A 104 -11.75 -1.61 -5.28
N VAL A 105 -10.69 -1.10 -4.63
CA VAL A 105 -9.63 -0.31 -5.29
C VAL A 105 -9.00 -1.08 -6.44
N MET A 106 -8.59 -2.32 -6.19
CA MET A 106 -8.01 -3.21 -7.20
C MET A 106 -8.95 -3.42 -8.40
N LYS A 107 -10.24 -3.64 -8.13
CA LYS A 107 -11.25 -3.84 -9.18
C LYS A 107 -11.53 -2.58 -10.00
N ASN A 108 -11.51 -1.41 -9.37
CA ASN A 108 -11.80 -0.14 -10.04
C ASN A 108 -10.64 0.37 -10.91
N ASP A 109 -9.41 -0.13 -10.68
CA ASP A 109 -8.22 0.21 -11.46
C ASP A 109 -8.04 -0.67 -12.71
N GLU A 110 -8.83 -1.75 -12.85
CA GLU A 110 -8.84 -2.53 -14.08
C GLU A 110 -9.38 -1.67 -15.24
N PRO A 111 -8.63 -1.53 -16.36
CA PRO A 111 -9.12 -0.76 -17.49
C PRO A 111 -10.43 -1.38 -17.96
N ALA A 112 -11.48 -0.54 -18.11
CA ALA A 112 -12.74 -0.97 -18.68
C ALA A 112 -12.44 -1.72 -19.98
N ALA A 113 -12.77 -3.02 -20.02
CA ALA A 113 -12.55 -3.86 -21.17
C ALA A 113 -13.23 -3.22 -22.37
N SER A 114 -12.46 -2.48 -23.17
CA SER A 114 -12.91 -1.94 -24.44
C SER A 114 -12.96 -3.12 -25.39
N VAL A 115 -14.12 -3.78 -25.41
CA VAL A 115 -14.50 -4.68 -26.49
C VAL A 115 -14.61 -3.83 -27.76
N HIS A 116 -13.67 -4.03 -28.67
CA HIS A 116 -13.72 -3.54 -30.05
C HIS A 116 -14.36 -4.62 -30.94
#